data_AF-A0A3P7MQL9-F1
#
_entry.id   AF-A0A3P7MQL9-F1
#
_cell.length_a   1.000
_cell.length_b   1.000
_cell.length_c   1.000
_cell.angle_alpha   90.00
_cell.angle_beta   90.00
_cell.angle_gamma   90.00
#
_symmetry.space_group_name_H-M   'P 1'
#
loop_
_entity.id
_entity.type
_entity.pdbx_description
1 polymer ?
#
loop_
_entity_poly.entity_id
_entity_poly.type
_entity_poly.pdbx_seq_one_letter_code
_entity_poly.pdbx_strand_id
1 'polypeptide(L)'
;MAVWNGGVKDDFLTSAHKYPEYELWIVGHSLGGSMAALAASYIEKMKLFDGKKIKVVTFGQPRTGNRAFADIHGEQIPYTFRVTHNHDVIPHLPLKNMKQYHHHKSEVCPYLNQVYPKLYYIECDEEESLGCSDRYIDKSFNDHHRYYNVYISRWGEAGCVGNPADPTGVP
;
A
#
# COMPACT_ATOMS: atom_id res chain seq x y z
N MET A 1 -14.64 -6.04 -9.46
CA MET A 1 -15.24 -5.29 -10.59
C MET A 1 -16.41 -4.38 -10.21
N ALA A 2 -17.16 -4.66 -9.13
CA ALA A 2 -18.32 -3.82 -8.75
C ALA A 2 -17.98 -2.34 -8.51
N VAL A 3 -16.92 -2.03 -7.74
CA VAL A 3 -16.49 -0.64 -7.47
C VAL A 3 -16.03 0.08 -8.74
N TRP A 4 -15.19 -0.59 -9.55
CA TRP A 4 -14.66 -0.02 -10.80
C TRP A 4 -15.78 0.35 -11.77
N ASN A 5 -16.72 -0.57 -12.01
CA ASN A 5 -17.86 -0.35 -12.88
C ASN A 5 -18.99 0.47 -12.22
N GLY A 6 -18.87 0.80 -10.94
CA GLY A 6 -19.86 1.55 -10.17
C GLY A 6 -19.70 3.06 -10.23
N GLY A 7 -18.85 3.58 -11.11
CA GLY A 7 -18.62 5.01 -11.34
C GLY A 7 -17.14 5.42 -11.31
N VAL A 8 -16.31 4.71 -10.53
CA VAL A 8 -14.88 5.05 -10.39
C VAL A 8 -14.16 5.08 -11.73
N LYS A 9 -14.46 4.14 -12.63
CA LYS A 9 -13.90 4.12 -13.99
C LYS A 9 -14.19 5.41 -14.76
N ASP A 10 -15.44 5.86 -14.72
CA ASP A 10 -15.88 7.00 -15.53
C ASP A 10 -15.32 8.32 -14.98
N ASP A 11 -15.30 8.47 -13.66
CA ASP A 11 -14.67 9.62 -12.98
C ASP A 11 -13.16 9.66 -13.24
N PHE A 12 -12.50 8.50 -13.17
CA PHE A 12 -11.08 8.35 -13.49
C PHE A 12 -10.79 8.76 -14.94
N LEU A 13 -11.51 8.20 -15.92
CA LEU A 13 -11.30 8.50 -17.33
C LEU A 13 -11.54 9.99 -17.61
N THR A 14 -12.62 10.55 -17.06
CA THR A 14 -12.92 11.99 -17.17
C THR A 14 -11.77 12.83 -16.64
N SER A 15 -11.23 12.48 -15.47
CA SER A 15 -10.13 13.21 -14.83
C SER A 15 -8.82 13.07 -15.61
N ALA A 16 -8.50 11.86 -16.08
CA ALA A 16 -7.30 11.60 -16.88
C ALA A 16 -7.32 12.36 -18.21
N HIS A 17 -8.48 12.44 -18.87
CA HIS A 17 -8.64 13.25 -20.08
C HIS A 17 -8.52 14.75 -19.81
N LYS A 18 -9.00 15.23 -18.67
CA LYS A 18 -8.95 16.66 -18.30
C LYS A 18 -7.54 17.11 -17.88
N TYR A 19 -6.75 16.20 -17.28
CA TYR A 19 -5.43 16.51 -16.73
C TYR A 19 -4.34 15.55 -17.24
N PRO A 20 -4.00 15.58 -18.55
CA PRO A 20 -3.10 14.59 -19.17
C PRO A 20 -1.65 14.65 -18.66
N GLU A 21 -1.23 15.78 -18.07
CA GLU A 21 0.12 15.96 -17.53
C GLU A 21 0.26 15.56 -16.06
N TYR A 22 -0.83 15.19 -15.39
CA TYR A 22 -0.80 14.87 -13.97
C TYR A 22 -0.27 13.45 -13.74
N GLU A 23 0.18 13.20 -12.51
CA GLU A 23 0.46 11.85 -12.02
C GLU A 23 -0.81 11.21 -11.46
N LEU A 24 -0.90 9.89 -11.57
CA LEU A 24 -1.97 9.11 -10.96
C LEU A 24 -1.47 8.46 -9.67
N TRP A 25 -1.91 8.98 -8.54
CA TRP A 25 -1.60 8.42 -7.23
C TRP A 25 -2.68 7.42 -6.81
N ILE A 26 -2.30 6.18 -6.59
CA ILE A 26 -3.18 5.10 -6.13
C ILE A 26 -2.68 4.64 -4.76
N VAL A 27 -3.51 4.83 -3.75
CA VAL A 27 -3.19 4.49 -2.37
C VAL A 27 -4.20 3.50 -1.81
N GLY A 28 -3.78 2.71 -0.82
CA GLY A 28 -4.67 1.76 -0.19
C GLY A 28 -4.10 1.20 1.11
N HIS A 29 -4.97 0.99 2.09
CA HIS A 29 -4.64 0.36 3.37
C HIS A 29 -5.28 -1.03 3.43
N SER A 30 -4.60 -1.99 4.07
CA SER A 30 -5.13 -3.35 4.29
C SER A 30 -5.51 -4.05 2.98
N LEU A 31 -6.71 -4.63 2.89
CA LEU A 31 -7.31 -5.13 1.64
C LEU A 31 -7.29 -4.09 0.51
N GLY A 32 -7.49 -2.81 0.85
CA GLY A 32 -7.39 -1.70 -0.08
C GLY A 32 -6.00 -1.57 -0.71
N GLY A 33 -4.94 -1.98 -0.02
CA GLY A 33 -3.58 -2.04 -0.56
C GLY A 33 -3.47 -3.04 -1.71
N SER A 34 -4.01 -4.26 -1.55
CA SER A 34 -4.07 -5.23 -2.64
C SER A 34 -4.94 -4.76 -3.79
N MET A 35 -6.07 -4.12 -3.48
CA MET A 35 -6.94 -3.54 -4.51
C MET A 35 -6.24 -2.42 -5.29
N ALA A 36 -5.44 -1.58 -4.62
CA ALA A 36 -4.65 -0.53 -5.24
C ALA A 36 -3.62 -1.08 -6.22
N ALA A 37 -2.85 -2.10 -5.82
CA ALA A 37 -1.86 -2.73 -6.71
C ALA A 37 -2.53 -3.40 -7.94
N LEU A 38 -3.64 -4.11 -7.73
CA LEU A 38 -4.42 -4.70 -8.83
C LEU A 38 -5.01 -3.64 -9.76
N ALA A 39 -5.52 -2.53 -9.22
CA ALA A 39 -6.07 -1.43 -9.99
C ALA A 39 -5.00 -0.76 -10.86
N ALA A 40 -3.81 -0.50 -10.30
CA ALA A 40 -2.68 0.08 -11.03
C ALA A 40 -2.26 -0.81 -12.21
N SER A 41 -2.04 -2.11 -11.96
CA SER A 41 -1.69 -3.07 -13.02
C SER A 41 -2.80 -3.19 -14.07
N TYR A 42 -4.06 -3.15 -13.67
CA TYR A 42 -5.19 -3.17 -14.60
C TYR A 42 -5.21 -1.92 -15.50
N ILE A 43 -5.07 -0.73 -14.92
CA ILE A 43 -5.08 0.55 -15.63
C ILE A 43 -3.96 0.59 -16.69
N GLU A 44 -2.73 0.22 -16.31
CA GLU A 44 -1.59 0.15 -17.23
C GLU A 44 -1.78 -0.96 -18.29
N LYS A 45 -2.25 -2.15 -17.88
CA LYS A 45 -2.47 -3.26 -18.82
C LYS A 45 -3.50 -2.91 -19.89
N MET A 46 -4.56 -2.20 -19.49
CA MET A 46 -5.63 -1.73 -20.38
C MET A 46 -5.26 -0.44 -21.13
N LYS A 47 -4.05 0.09 -20.93
CA LYS A 47 -3.53 1.30 -21.58
C LYS A 47 -4.41 2.53 -21.35
N LEU A 48 -4.98 2.63 -20.15
CA LEU A 48 -5.82 3.77 -19.75
C LEU A 48 -5.01 4.92 -19.14
N PHE A 49 -3.77 4.65 -18.70
CA PHE A 49 -2.81 5.62 -18.21
C PHE A 49 -1.41 5.05 -18.38
N ASP A 50 -0.39 5.90 -18.53
CA ASP A 50 1.01 5.45 -18.60
C ASP A 50 1.51 5.06 -17.21
N GLY A 51 1.91 3.81 -17.04
CA GLY A 51 2.47 3.24 -15.81
C GLY A 51 3.66 4.02 -15.23
N LYS A 52 4.42 4.74 -16.07
CA LYS A 52 5.50 5.63 -15.60
C LYS A 52 5.00 6.87 -14.85
N LYS A 53 3.76 7.29 -15.11
CA LYS A 53 3.05 8.38 -14.43
C LYS A 53 2.18 7.87 -13.27
N ILE A 54 2.10 6.55 -13.04
CA ILE A 54 1.38 5.97 -11.90
C ILE A 54 2.32 5.88 -10.68
N LYS A 55 1.82 6.30 -9.52
CA LYS A 55 2.48 6.20 -8.22
C LYS A 55 1.63 5.34 -7.30
N VAL A 56 2.15 4.20 -6.85
CA VAL A 56 1.44 3.32 -5.92
C VAL A 56 2.12 3.37 -4.56
N VAL A 57 1.35 3.71 -3.52
CA VAL A 57 1.82 3.65 -2.13
C VAL A 57 0.74 3.00 -1.28
N THR A 58 1.05 1.83 -0.73
CA THR A 58 0.11 1.04 0.07
C THR A 58 0.57 0.94 1.53
N PHE A 59 -0.36 0.66 2.43
CA PHE A 59 -0.12 0.55 3.87
C PHE A 59 -0.63 -0.80 4.37
N GLY A 60 0.26 -1.66 4.88
CA GLY A 60 -0.12 -2.97 5.38
C GLY A 60 -0.72 -3.87 4.29
N GLN A 61 -0.22 -3.77 3.06
CA GLN A 61 -0.73 -4.55 1.93
C GLN A 61 -0.42 -6.05 2.10
N PRO A 62 -1.44 -6.94 2.03
CA PRO A 62 -1.22 -8.38 1.97
C PRO A 62 -0.64 -8.82 0.63
N ARG A 63 -0.06 -10.02 0.58
CA ARG A 63 0.40 -10.63 -0.68
C ARG A 63 -0.78 -10.72 -1.65
N THR A 64 -0.60 -10.14 -2.82
CA THR A 64 -1.72 -9.79 -3.71
C THR A 64 -1.86 -10.77 -4.88
N GLY A 65 -0.75 -11.27 -5.40
CA GLY A 65 -0.73 -12.22 -6.52
C GLY A 65 0.41 -13.22 -6.35
N ASN A 66 0.66 -14.01 -7.39
CA ASN A 66 1.82 -14.90 -7.43
C ASN A 66 3.08 -14.15 -7.87
N ARG A 67 4.21 -14.86 -7.93
CA ARG A 67 5.49 -14.30 -8.39
C ARG A 67 5.40 -13.62 -9.77
N ALA A 68 4.71 -14.24 -10.73
CA ALA A 68 4.54 -13.67 -12.06
C ALA A 68 3.78 -12.32 -12.03
N PHE A 69 2.75 -12.20 -11.19
CA PHE A 69 2.08 -10.92 -10.96
C PHE A 69 3.03 -9.89 -10.32
N ALA A 70 3.79 -10.30 -9.31
CA ALA A 70 4.73 -9.42 -8.62
C ALA A 70 5.79 -8.83 -9.57
N ASP A 71 6.39 -9.67 -10.42
CA ASP A 71 7.37 -9.25 -11.41
C ASP A 71 6.74 -8.27 -12.42
N ILE A 72 5.60 -8.64 -13.02
CA ILE A 72 4.89 -7.79 -14.00
C ILE A 72 4.45 -6.46 -13.39
N HIS A 73 3.97 -6.46 -12.14
CA HIS A 73 3.55 -5.23 -11.47
C HIS A 73 4.72 -4.24 -11.31
N GLY A 74 5.90 -4.73 -10.89
CA GLY A 74 7.10 -3.91 -10.76
C GLY A 74 7.60 -3.38 -12.10
N GLU A 75 7.48 -4.16 -13.18
CA GLU A 75 7.80 -3.69 -14.54
C GLU A 75 6.82 -2.63 -15.05
N GLN A 76 5.53 -2.79 -14.77
CA GLN A 76 4.47 -1.89 -15.20
C GLN A 76 4.52 -0.55 -14.46
N ILE A 77 4.74 -0.58 -13.15
CA ILE A 77 4.68 0.59 -12.28
C ILE A 77 5.98 0.69 -11.48
N PRO A 78 7.02 1.37 -12.02
CA PRO A 78 8.31 1.47 -11.35
C PRO A 78 8.28 2.17 -9.99
N TYR A 79 7.29 3.06 -9.77
CA TYR A 79 7.08 3.72 -8.48
C TYR A 79 5.96 3.02 -7.72
N THR A 80 6.31 1.93 -7.04
CA THR A 80 5.37 1.15 -6.23
C THR A 80 6.02 0.76 -4.90
N PHE A 81 5.41 1.20 -3.80
CA PHE A 81 5.95 1.01 -2.46
C PHE A 81 4.89 0.44 -1.53
N ARG A 82 5.27 -0.60 -0.78
CA ARG A 82 4.49 -1.15 0.32
C ARG A 82 5.07 -0.65 1.62
N VAL A 83 4.34 0.21 2.33
CA VAL A 83 4.69 0.63 3.67
C VAL A 83 4.14 -0.40 4.66
N THR A 84 5.02 -1.00 5.45
CA THR A 84 4.63 -1.90 6.54
C THR A 84 4.86 -1.22 7.88
N HIS A 85 4.42 -1.84 8.98
CA HIS A 85 4.58 -1.26 10.30
C HIS A 85 4.83 -2.35 11.34
N ASN A 86 6.03 -2.30 11.95
CA ASN A 86 6.42 -3.16 13.07
C ASN A 86 6.07 -4.64 12.84
N HIS A 87 5.30 -5.28 13.73
CA HIS A 87 4.93 -6.69 13.65
C HIS A 87 3.59 -6.90 12.95
N ASP A 88 3.15 -6.00 12.05
CA ASP A 88 1.86 -6.12 11.34
C ASP A 88 1.74 -7.49 10.64
N VAL A 89 0.68 -8.23 11.00
CA VAL A 89 0.41 -9.57 10.45
C VAL A 89 -0.05 -9.54 8.99
N ILE A 90 -0.69 -8.46 8.54
CA ILE A 90 -1.40 -8.44 7.26
C ILE A 90 -0.46 -8.57 6.06
N PRO A 91 0.70 -7.90 5.98
CA PRO A 91 1.69 -8.17 4.94
C PRO A 91 2.09 -9.64 4.83
N HIS A 92 2.00 -10.42 5.89
CA HIS A 92 2.38 -11.83 5.84
C HIS A 92 1.24 -12.78 5.43
N LEU A 93 0.08 -12.23 5.03
CA LEU A 93 -1.06 -13.00 4.54
C LEU A 93 -1.25 -12.77 3.03
N PRO A 94 -1.69 -13.79 2.27
CA PRO A 94 -1.67 -15.21 2.63
C PRO A 94 -0.26 -15.72 2.96
N LEU A 95 -0.13 -16.79 3.76
CA LEU A 95 1.17 -17.28 4.23
C LEU A 95 2.07 -17.71 3.06
N LYS A 96 3.40 -17.64 3.28
CA LYS A 96 4.38 -18.21 2.34
C LYS A 96 4.03 -19.68 2.06
N ASN A 97 4.10 -20.09 0.79
CA ASN A 97 3.70 -21.40 0.26
C ASN A 97 2.18 -21.65 0.13
N MET A 98 1.30 -20.75 0.58
CA MET A 98 -0.11 -20.81 0.19
C MET A 98 -0.23 -20.31 -1.24
N LYS A 99 -0.55 -21.20 -2.19
CA LYS A 99 -0.84 -20.87 -3.61
C LYS A 99 0.21 -19.97 -4.29
N GLN A 100 1.47 -20.03 -3.84
CA GLN A 100 2.59 -19.23 -4.36
C GLN A 100 2.36 -17.71 -4.32
N TYR A 101 1.55 -17.21 -3.37
CA TYR A 101 1.41 -15.77 -3.17
C TYR A 101 2.75 -15.13 -2.85
N HIS A 102 2.99 -13.98 -3.44
CA HIS A 102 4.25 -13.26 -3.41
C HIS A 102 3.99 -11.75 -3.39
N HIS A 103 4.83 -11.02 -2.68
CA HIS A 103 4.87 -9.57 -2.75
C HIS A 103 5.56 -9.08 -4.02
N HIS A 104 5.17 -7.89 -4.46
CA HIS A 104 5.97 -7.08 -5.38
C HIS A 104 6.98 -6.25 -4.60
N LYS A 105 8.06 -5.83 -5.28
CA LYS A 105 8.95 -4.76 -4.79
C LYS A 105 8.21 -3.42 -4.81
N SER A 106 8.57 -2.41 -4.02
CA SER A 106 9.60 -2.39 -2.96
C SER A 106 8.93 -2.17 -1.60
N GLU A 107 9.60 -2.56 -0.51
CA GLU A 107 9.06 -2.43 0.85
C GLU A 107 9.71 -1.28 1.62
N VAL A 108 8.91 -0.48 2.34
CA VAL A 108 9.39 0.54 3.27
C VAL A 108 8.96 0.16 4.69
N CYS A 109 9.94 -0.07 5.55
CA CYS A 109 9.75 -0.43 6.96
C CYS A 109 10.21 0.71 7.89
N PRO A 110 9.28 1.50 8.45
CA PRO A 110 9.60 2.46 9.48
C PRO A 110 10.05 1.77 10.77
N TYR A 111 11.03 2.34 11.45
CA TYR A 111 11.46 1.91 12.78
C TYR A 111 11.80 3.10 13.66
N LEU A 112 11.61 2.94 14.97
CA LEU A 112 12.00 3.92 15.96
C LEU A 112 13.42 3.63 16.44
N ASN A 113 14.29 4.64 16.36
CA ASN A 113 15.59 4.56 17.00
C ASN A 113 15.40 4.82 18.51
N GLN A 114 15.88 3.92 19.37
CA GLN A 114 15.75 4.06 20.82
C GLN A 114 16.55 5.24 21.41
N VAL A 115 17.56 5.74 20.67
CA VAL A 115 18.43 6.83 21.10
C VAL A 115 17.85 8.22 20.74
N TYR A 116 17.06 8.30 19.67
CA TYR A 116 16.41 9.53 19.24
C TYR A 116 15.00 9.20 18.77
N PRO A 117 13.93 9.83 19.32
CA PRO A 117 12.53 9.57 18.94
C PRO A 117 12.19 10.14 17.54
N LYS A 118 13.13 10.07 16.61
CA LYS A 118 12.95 10.36 15.20
C LYS A 118 12.59 9.06 14.48
N LEU A 119 11.57 9.11 13.64
CA LEU A 119 11.17 7.99 12.80
C LEU A 119 12.21 7.82 11.68
N TYR A 120 12.81 6.64 11.59
CA TYR A 120 13.67 6.24 10.48
C TYR A 120 12.93 5.19 9.64
N TYR A 121 13.44 4.90 8.44
CA TYR A 121 12.93 3.82 7.61
C TYR A 121 14.06 3.04 6.95
N ILE A 122 13.77 1.78 6.65
CA ILE A 122 14.57 0.92 5.78
C ILE A 122 13.76 0.72 4.51
N GLU A 123 14.40 0.89 3.36
CA GLU A 123 13.83 0.51 2.07
C GLU A 123 14.48 -0.80 1.62
N CYS A 124 13.66 -1.82 1.39
CA CYS A 124 14.10 -3.08 0.82
C CYS A 124 13.58 -3.17 -0.61
N ASP A 125 14.50 -3.05 -1.57
CA ASP A 125 14.20 -3.23 -3.00
C ASP A 125 14.19 -4.71 -3.40
N GLU A 126 13.43 -5.49 -2.65
CA GLU A 126 13.28 -6.93 -2.77
C GLU A 126 11.83 -7.28 -2.43
N GLU A 127 11.36 -8.42 -2.91
CA GLU A 127 9.96 -8.78 -2.78
C GLU A 127 9.61 -9.32 -1.39
N GLU A 128 10.47 -10.16 -0.80
CA GLU A 128 10.24 -10.88 0.47
C GLU A 128 11.51 -10.79 1.35
N SER A 129 11.98 -9.55 1.59
CA SER A 129 13.28 -9.29 2.21
C SER A 129 13.30 -9.55 3.71
N LEU A 130 14.29 -10.34 4.16
CA LEU A 130 14.61 -10.47 5.59
C LEU A 130 15.19 -9.18 6.19
N GLY A 131 15.52 -8.16 5.39
CA GLY A 131 15.89 -6.83 5.89
C GLY A 131 14.69 -6.03 6.42
N CYS A 132 13.48 -6.38 5.98
CA CYS A 132 12.23 -5.67 6.24
C CYS A 132 11.24 -6.53 7.05
N SER A 133 9.93 -6.49 6.79
CA SER A 133 8.94 -7.09 7.70
C SER A 133 9.09 -8.61 7.86
N ASP A 134 9.65 -9.32 6.88
CA ASP A 134 9.81 -10.78 6.94
C ASP A 134 10.80 -11.27 8.01
N ARG A 135 11.53 -10.37 8.68
CA ARG A 135 12.33 -10.72 9.88
C ARG A 135 11.50 -11.04 11.12
N TYR A 136 10.26 -10.56 11.17
CA TYR A 136 9.41 -10.68 12.36
C TYR A 136 8.69 -12.03 12.40
N ILE A 137 8.87 -12.75 13.50
CA ILE A 137 8.28 -14.08 13.74
C ILE A 137 6.96 -13.92 14.52
N ASP A 138 6.97 -13.05 15.53
CA ASP A 138 5.79 -12.59 16.24
C ASP A 138 5.05 -11.53 15.42
N LYS A 139 3.72 -11.62 15.40
CA LYS A 139 2.87 -10.80 14.54
C LYS A 139 1.64 -10.32 15.31
N SER A 140 1.24 -9.08 15.07
CA SER A 140 0.17 -8.39 15.77
C SER A 140 -0.72 -7.62 14.80
N PHE A 141 -2.03 -7.84 14.90
CA PHE A 141 -3.01 -7.03 14.16
C PHE A 141 -3.12 -5.60 14.72
N ASN A 142 -2.67 -5.34 15.95
CA ASN A 142 -2.71 -4.01 16.52
C ASN A 142 -1.81 -3.04 15.73
N ASP A 143 -0.66 -3.51 15.27
CA ASP A 143 0.28 -2.72 14.48
C ASP A 143 -0.26 -2.38 13.08
N HIS A 144 -1.31 -3.07 12.61
CA HIS A 144 -1.95 -2.82 11.32
C HIS A 144 -2.71 -1.48 11.24
N HIS A 145 -2.98 -0.82 12.37
CA HIS A 145 -3.82 0.39 12.40
C HIS A 145 -3.02 1.70 12.42
N ARG A 146 -1.69 1.63 12.60
CA ARG A 146 -0.88 2.81 12.86
C ARG A 146 0.20 3.00 11.80
N TYR A 147 0.21 4.17 11.17
CA TYR A 147 1.23 4.55 10.19
C TYR A 147 1.57 6.02 10.37
N TYR A 148 2.87 6.35 10.44
CA TYR A 148 3.36 7.73 10.62
C TYR A 148 2.68 8.50 11.77
N ASN A 149 2.53 7.84 12.93
CA ASN A 149 1.86 8.37 14.13
C ASN A 149 0.34 8.59 13.99
N VAL A 150 -0.26 8.26 12.85
CA VAL A 150 -1.71 8.33 12.61
C VAL A 150 -2.33 6.96 12.87
N TYR A 151 -3.42 6.94 13.64
CA TYR A 151 -4.24 5.75 13.82
C TYR A 151 -5.41 5.81 12.82
N ILE A 152 -5.30 5.06 11.71
CA ILE A 152 -6.10 5.25 10.50
C ILE A 152 -7.60 5.13 10.79
N SER A 153 -8.03 4.09 11.51
CA SER A 153 -9.46 3.88 11.77
C SER A 153 -10.06 4.96 12.68
N ARG A 154 -9.33 5.40 13.72
CA ARG A 154 -9.76 6.48 14.62
C ARG A 154 -9.88 7.81 13.88
N TRP A 155 -8.97 8.12 12.97
CA TRP A 155 -9.08 9.32 12.14
C TRP A 155 -10.27 9.24 11.17
N GLY A 156 -10.52 8.05 10.60
CA GLY A 156 -11.71 7.79 9.79
C GLY A 156 -13.02 7.93 10.58
N GLU A 157 -13.09 7.38 11.80
CA GLU A 157 -14.23 7.50 12.72
C GLU A 157 -14.49 8.95 13.12
N ALA A 158 -13.43 9.76 13.25
CA ALA A 158 -13.52 11.19 13.45
C ALA A 158 -13.94 11.97 12.18
N GLY A 159 -14.28 11.30 11.08
CA GLY A 159 -14.73 11.93 9.83
C GLY A 159 -13.61 12.53 8.99
N CYS A 160 -12.36 12.09 9.19
CA CYS A 160 -11.17 12.60 8.53
C CYS A 160 -10.93 14.10 8.74
N VAL A 161 -11.38 14.66 9.87
CA VAL A 161 -11.16 16.07 10.24
C VAL A 161 -10.15 16.19 11.38
N GLY A 162 -9.64 17.41 11.59
CA GLY A 162 -8.67 17.70 12.64
C GLY A 162 -7.27 17.18 12.33
N ASN A 163 -6.44 17.05 13.37
CA ASN A 163 -5.07 16.55 13.24
C ASN A 163 -5.09 15.02 13.10
N PRO A 164 -4.58 14.43 12.01
CA PRO A 164 -4.56 12.96 11.85
C PRO A 164 -3.72 12.23 12.92
N ALA A 165 -2.68 12.88 13.45
CA ALA A 165 -1.83 12.29 14.50
C ALA A 165 -2.45 12.41 15.89
N ASP A 166 -3.46 13.26 16.05
CA ASP A 166 -4.21 13.49 17.27
C ASP A 166 -5.66 13.85 16.91
N PRO A 167 -6.46 12.86 16.47
CA PRO A 167 -7.83 13.11 16.05
C PRO A 167 -8.64 13.53 17.28
N THR A 168 -8.75 14.85 17.47
CA THR A 168 -9.59 15.46 18.50
C THR A 168 -11.05 15.12 18.18
N GLY A 169 -11.73 14.36 19.04
CA GLY A 169 -13.19 14.16 18.91
C GLY A 169 -13.71 12.73 18.94
N VAL A 170 -13.02 11.78 19.57
CA VAL A 170 -13.67 10.53 20.02
C VAL A 170 -13.63 10.50 21.55
N PRO A 171 -14.76 10.31 22.25
CA PRO A 171 -14.82 10.29 23.71
C PRO A 171 -13.91 9.23 24.34
#